data_AF-A0A0X3PQM0-F1
#
_entry.id   AF-A0A0X3PQM0-F1
#
_cell.length_a   1.000
_cell.length_b   1.000
_cell.length_c   1.000
_cell.angle_alpha   90.00
_cell.angle_beta   90.00
_cell.angle_gamma   90.00
#
_symmetry.space_group_name_H-M   'P 1'
#
loop_
_entity.id
_entity.type
_entity.pdbx_description
1 polymer ?
#
loop_
_entity_poly.entity_id
_entity_poly.type
_entity_poly.pdbx_seq_one_letter_code
_entity_poly.pdbx_strand_id
1 'polypeptide(L)'
;MVNIPGVIGIIVFYIIILAVGIWAARKSKKTPTTAGLTDSEDVMLAGRDIGLFIGVFTMTATWVGGGYINGTAEAIYDPAQGLLLCQAPLGYALSLVVGGLFFANKMRSFGYVTMLDPLQKKYGEVMCGLLFIPALLGEIFWSAATLSALGATIAVVIGLDNTTSVITSTCIALIYTIFGGLYSVAYTDVVQLFCIFVGLWLSVPFAMTNPAVHSIHINSSRWIGSMRVSDAAVYLDNMLMLTLGGVPWQVYFQVSVIKSFAI
;
A
#
# COMPACT_ATOMS: atom_id res chain seq x y z
N MET A 1 -21.38 22.85 0.87
CA MET A 1 -22.08 22.55 2.13
C MET A 1 -21.56 21.22 2.65
N VAL A 2 -21.25 21.13 3.94
CA VAL A 2 -20.62 19.94 4.51
C VAL A 2 -21.59 18.76 4.54
N ASN A 3 -21.19 17.62 3.99
CA ASN A 3 -21.99 16.39 4.00
C ASN A 3 -21.93 15.72 5.39
N ILE A 4 -22.89 16.05 6.25
CA ILE A 4 -22.97 15.57 7.63
C ILE A 4 -22.97 14.03 7.73
N PRO A 5 -23.77 13.28 6.92
CA PRO A 5 -23.68 11.82 6.87
C PRO A 5 -22.27 11.28 6.56
N GLY A 6 -21.56 11.89 5.61
CA GLY A 6 -20.20 11.51 5.25
C GLY A 6 -19.21 11.70 6.41
N VAL A 7 -19.31 12.83 7.12
CA VAL A 7 -18.49 13.12 8.30
C VAL A 7 -18.72 12.08 9.40
N ILE A 8 -19.99 11.75 9.70
CA ILE A 8 -20.34 10.74 10.71
C ILE A 8 -19.75 9.38 10.31
N GLY A 9 -19.88 8.98 9.05
CA GLY A 9 -19.32 7.72 8.55
C GLY A 9 -17.80 7.63 8.72
N ILE A 10 -17.07 8.70 8.38
CA ILE A 10 -15.61 8.78 8.54
C ILE A 10 -15.20 8.69 10.02
N ILE A 11 -15.89 9.41 10.90
CA ILE A 11 -15.60 9.40 12.35
C ILE A 11 -15.83 8.00 12.92
N VAL A 12 -16.95 7.36 12.60
CA VAL A 12 -17.26 5.99 13.05
C VAL A 12 -16.19 5.02 12.55
N PHE A 13 -15.78 5.13 11.27
CA PHE A 13 -14.72 4.31 10.71
C PHE A 13 -13.39 4.48 11.46
N TYR A 14 -12.94 5.71 11.71
CA TYR A 14 -11.71 5.95 12.46
C TYR A 14 -11.79 5.43 13.90
N ILE A 15 -12.94 5.56 14.57
CA ILE A 15 -13.15 5.00 15.91
C ILE A 15 -13.02 3.48 15.90
N ILE A 16 -13.61 2.79 14.91
CA ILE A 16 -13.49 1.33 14.77
C ILE A 16 -12.03 0.93 14.57
N ILE A 17 -11.30 1.59 13.68
CA ILE A 17 -9.87 1.31 13.43
C ILE A 17 -9.03 1.54 14.69
N LEU A 18 -9.25 2.65 15.40
CA LEU A 18 -8.56 2.94 16.67
C LEU A 18 -8.88 1.90 17.74
N ALA A 19 -10.15 1.48 17.87
CA ALA A 19 -10.57 0.46 18.82
C ALA A 19 -9.91 -0.89 18.53
N VAL A 20 -9.86 -1.31 17.26
CA VAL A 20 -9.17 -2.53 16.82
C VAL A 20 -7.67 -2.42 17.10
N GLY A 21 -7.05 -1.28 16.79
CA GLY A 21 -5.64 -1.05 17.04
C GLY A 21 -5.27 -1.14 18.53
N ILE A 22 -6.02 -0.46 19.40
CA ILE A 22 -5.84 -0.52 20.86
C ILE A 22 -6.07 -1.94 21.38
N TRP A 23 -7.08 -2.65 20.88
CA TRP A 23 -7.33 -4.04 21.26
C TRP A 23 -6.17 -4.96 20.86
N ALA A 24 -5.65 -4.82 19.64
CA ALA A 24 -4.53 -5.60 19.14
C ALA A 24 -3.24 -5.31 19.94
N ALA A 25 -2.95 -4.04 20.21
CA ALA A 25 -1.82 -3.62 21.03
C ALA A 25 -1.90 -4.18 22.46
N ARG A 26 -3.09 -4.17 23.06
CA ARG A 26 -3.33 -4.74 24.41
C ARG A 26 -3.23 -6.27 24.44
N LYS A 27 -3.66 -6.94 23.37
CA LYS A 27 -3.53 -8.40 23.25
C LYS A 27 -2.06 -8.82 23.10
N SER A 28 -1.29 -8.08 22.31
CA SER A 28 0.14 -8.32 22.14
C SER A 28 0.94 -8.20 23.44
N LYS A 29 0.60 -7.24 24.31
CA LYS A 29 1.24 -7.09 25.64
C LYS A 29 0.90 -8.21 26.64
N LYS A 30 -0.11 -9.04 26.35
CA LYS A 30 -0.53 -10.15 27.23
C LYS A 30 0.07 -11.50 26.84
N THR A 31 0.69 -11.63 25.68
CA THR A 31 1.43 -12.84 25.30
C THR A 31 2.80 -12.80 26.00
N PRO A 32 3.21 -13.83 26.76
CA PRO A 32 4.50 -13.82 27.42
C PRO A 32 5.61 -13.75 26.38
N THR A 33 6.51 -12.78 26.55
CA THR A 33 7.72 -12.60 25.74
C THR A 33 8.56 -13.87 25.75
N THR A 34 8.95 -14.34 24.58
CA THR A 34 9.97 -15.38 24.43
C THR A 34 11.28 -14.79 24.93
N ALA A 35 11.83 -15.33 26.02
CA ALA A 35 13.00 -14.81 26.71
C ALA A 35 14.18 -14.54 25.75
N GLY A 36 14.59 -13.26 25.61
CA GLY A 36 15.87 -12.90 25.00
C GLY A 36 15.95 -11.66 24.11
N LEU A 37 14.84 -10.96 23.81
CA LEU A 37 14.87 -9.74 22.96
C LEU A 37 14.68 -8.47 23.79
N THR A 38 15.34 -7.37 23.38
CA THR A 38 15.16 -6.05 24.02
C THR A 38 13.79 -5.45 23.68
N ASP A 39 13.23 -4.59 24.54
CA ASP A 39 11.92 -3.94 24.35
C ASP A 39 11.77 -3.25 22.98
N SER A 40 12.87 -2.71 22.44
CA SER A 40 12.91 -2.09 21.11
C SER A 40 12.85 -3.12 19.98
N GLU A 41 13.50 -4.28 20.14
CA GLU A 41 13.49 -5.37 19.16
C GLU A 41 12.14 -6.09 19.13
N ASP A 42 11.45 -6.25 20.26
CA ASP A 42 10.10 -6.85 20.28
C ASP A 42 9.04 -5.95 19.64
N VAL A 43 9.19 -4.62 19.76
CA VAL A 43 8.35 -3.63 19.08
C VAL A 43 8.69 -3.55 17.57
N MET A 44 9.95 -3.72 17.18
CA MET A 44 10.39 -3.67 15.78
C MET A 44 10.21 -4.98 15.00
N LEU A 45 10.32 -6.14 15.66
CA LEU A 45 10.32 -7.46 15.00
C LEU A 45 8.95 -8.13 14.99
N ALA A 46 7.95 -7.54 15.63
CA ALA A 46 6.63 -8.13 15.80
C ALA A 46 6.71 -9.64 16.12
N GLY A 47 7.60 -9.96 17.06
CA GLY A 47 8.00 -11.28 17.55
C GLY A 47 7.61 -12.46 16.66
N ARG A 48 8.28 -12.68 15.51
CA ARG A 48 8.37 -13.90 14.64
C ARG A 48 7.11 -14.79 14.40
N ASP A 49 5.95 -14.48 14.97
CA ASP A 49 4.73 -15.28 15.09
C ASP A 49 3.50 -14.54 14.55
N ILE A 50 3.68 -13.39 13.89
CA ILE A 50 2.67 -12.90 12.95
C ILE A 50 2.55 -13.96 11.86
N GLY A 51 1.50 -14.78 11.95
CA GLY A 51 1.25 -15.88 11.02
C GLY A 51 1.29 -15.38 9.57
N LEU A 52 1.79 -16.24 8.68
CA LEU A 52 2.02 -15.97 7.24
C LEU A 52 0.86 -15.21 6.58
N PHE A 53 -0.38 -15.58 6.92
CA PHE A 53 -1.58 -14.91 6.44
C PHE A 53 -1.60 -13.41 6.74
N ILE A 54 -1.38 -13.01 8.00
CA ILE A 54 -1.36 -11.60 8.39
C ILE A 54 -0.21 -10.88 7.69
N GLY A 55 0.97 -11.51 7.57
CA GLY A 55 2.11 -10.96 6.85
C GLY A 55 1.81 -10.64 5.38
N VAL A 56 1.16 -11.56 4.66
CA VAL A 56 0.74 -11.36 3.27
C VAL A 56 -0.32 -10.27 3.15
N PHE A 57 -1.37 -10.30 3.99
CA PHE A 57 -2.42 -9.28 3.95
C PHE A 57 -1.90 -7.88 4.29
N THR A 58 -1.04 -7.75 5.30
CA THR A 58 -0.37 -6.48 5.63
C THR A 58 0.49 -6.00 4.46
N MET A 59 1.26 -6.89 3.82
CA MET A 59 2.05 -6.53 2.64
C MET A 59 1.15 -6.03 1.51
N THR A 60 0.08 -6.75 1.19
CA THR A 60 -0.89 -6.31 0.17
C THR A 60 -1.53 -4.97 0.54
N ALA A 61 -1.91 -4.78 1.81
CA ALA A 61 -2.51 -3.54 2.30
C ALA A 61 -1.58 -2.33 2.15
N THR A 62 -0.27 -2.50 2.31
CA THR A 62 0.71 -1.41 2.13
C THR A 62 0.74 -0.89 0.67
N TRP A 63 0.48 -1.76 -0.30
CA TRP A 63 0.49 -1.41 -1.73
C TRP A 63 -0.89 -0.94 -2.22
N VAL A 64 -1.96 -1.56 -1.72
CA VAL A 64 -3.35 -1.22 -2.06
C VAL A 64 -3.78 -0.01 -1.23
N GLY A 65 -3.23 1.16 -1.58
CA GLY A 65 -3.54 2.45 -0.96
C GLY A 65 -4.50 3.31 -1.80
N GLY A 66 -4.88 4.47 -1.25
CA GLY A 66 -5.76 5.41 -1.94
C GLY A 66 -5.20 5.92 -3.27
N GLY A 67 -3.89 6.14 -3.37
CA GLY A 67 -3.22 6.52 -4.62
C GLY A 67 -3.29 5.42 -5.68
N TYR A 68 -3.12 4.16 -5.28
CA TYR A 68 -3.22 3.01 -6.18
C TYR A 68 -4.66 2.81 -6.69
N ILE A 69 -5.65 2.89 -5.80
CA ILE A 69 -7.07 2.72 -6.16
C ILE A 69 -7.54 3.87 -7.06
N ASN A 70 -7.30 5.12 -6.65
CA ASN A 70 -7.74 6.29 -7.41
C ASN A 70 -7.01 6.39 -8.75
N GLY A 71 -5.69 6.15 -8.77
CA GLY A 71 -4.90 6.18 -10.01
C GLY A 71 -5.29 5.08 -10.99
N THR A 72 -5.59 3.87 -10.49
CA THR A 72 -6.10 2.77 -11.34
C THR A 72 -7.48 3.11 -11.91
N ALA A 73 -8.37 3.69 -11.10
CA ALA A 73 -9.68 4.12 -11.55
C ALA A 73 -9.59 5.24 -12.60
N GLU A 74 -8.72 6.22 -12.39
CA GLU A 74 -8.46 7.32 -13.34
C GLU A 74 -7.88 6.79 -14.66
N ALA A 75 -6.89 5.90 -14.61
CA ALA A 75 -6.28 5.29 -15.79
C ALA A 75 -7.29 4.51 -16.64
N ILE A 76 -8.20 3.77 -16.02
CA ILE A 76 -9.24 3.02 -16.74
C ILE A 76 -10.31 3.96 -17.29
N TYR A 77 -10.61 5.04 -16.58
CA TYR A 77 -11.59 6.04 -17.01
C TYR A 77 -11.08 6.88 -18.19
N ASP A 78 -9.78 7.15 -18.27
CA ASP A 78 -9.16 7.86 -19.38
C ASP A 78 -9.24 7.04 -20.68
N PRO A 79 -9.94 7.54 -21.72
CA PRO A 79 -10.03 6.86 -23.01
C PRO A 79 -8.67 6.67 -23.72
N ALA A 80 -7.64 7.42 -23.34
CA ALA A 80 -6.30 7.30 -23.90
C ALA A 80 -5.51 6.12 -23.32
N GLN A 81 -5.84 5.67 -22.10
CA GLN A 81 -5.15 4.58 -21.40
C GLN A 81 -5.98 3.29 -21.42
N GLY A 82 -7.18 3.32 -20.84
CA GLY A 82 -8.05 2.16 -20.68
C GLY A 82 -7.43 1.03 -19.86
N LEU A 83 -8.15 -0.10 -19.78
CA LEU A 83 -7.75 -1.27 -19.00
C LEU A 83 -6.43 -1.87 -19.48
N LEU A 84 -6.21 -1.91 -20.79
CA LEU A 84 -5.02 -2.52 -21.37
C LEU A 84 -3.73 -1.84 -20.90
N LEU A 85 -3.71 -0.51 -20.83
CA LEU A 85 -2.54 0.27 -20.38
C LEU A 85 -2.46 0.41 -18.85
N CYS A 86 -3.49 -0.03 -18.12
CA CYS A 86 -3.46 -0.13 -16.67
C CYS A 86 -2.62 -1.34 -16.20
N GLN A 87 -1.31 -1.25 -16.41
CA GLN A 87 -0.37 -2.33 -16.12
C GLN A 87 0.00 -2.44 -14.64
N ALA A 88 -0.17 -1.36 -13.87
CA ALA A 88 0.31 -1.27 -12.48
C ALA A 88 -0.12 -2.46 -11.59
N PRO A 89 -1.37 -2.96 -11.62
CA PRO A 89 -1.75 -4.14 -10.86
C PRO A 89 -0.95 -5.41 -11.21
N LEU A 90 -0.78 -5.67 -12.50
CA LEU A 90 -0.07 -6.87 -12.96
C LEU A 90 1.44 -6.72 -12.76
N GLY A 91 2.01 -5.55 -13.06
CA GLY A 91 3.44 -5.28 -12.89
C GLY A 91 3.89 -5.42 -11.44
N TYR A 92 3.13 -4.86 -10.49
CA TYR A 92 3.45 -5.00 -9.07
C TYR A 92 3.15 -6.40 -8.51
N ALA A 93 2.12 -7.09 -8.99
CA ALA A 93 1.93 -8.50 -8.62
C ALA A 93 3.12 -9.38 -9.07
N LEU A 94 3.62 -9.15 -10.29
CA LEU A 94 4.80 -9.84 -10.80
C LEU A 94 6.07 -9.44 -10.06
N SER A 95 6.23 -8.17 -9.67
CA SER A 95 7.39 -7.72 -8.89
C SER A 95 7.49 -8.46 -7.55
N LEU A 96 6.35 -8.69 -6.88
CA LEU A 96 6.30 -9.47 -5.64
C LEU A 96 6.69 -10.94 -5.86
N VAL A 97 6.23 -11.55 -6.95
CA VAL A 97 6.59 -12.94 -7.29
C VAL A 97 8.08 -13.06 -7.61
N VAL A 98 8.61 -12.16 -8.43
CA VAL A 98 10.03 -12.15 -8.83
C VAL A 98 10.92 -11.84 -7.63
N GLY A 99 10.60 -10.79 -6.86
CA GLY A 99 11.29 -10.45 -5.62
C GLY A 99 11.27 -11.63 -4.63
N GLY A 100 10.11 -12.27 -4.48
CA GLY A 100 9.84 -13.40 -3.59
C GLY A 100 10.74 -14.59 -3.87
N LEU A 101 10.69 -15.07 -5.11
CA LEU A 101 11.35 -16.29 -5.52
C LEU A 101 12.87 -16.12 -5.62
N PHE A 102 13.36 -15.00 -6.15
CA PHE A 102 14.79 -14.83 -6.47
C PHE A 102 15.59 -14.15 -5.35
N PHE A 103 15.00 -13.19 -4.63
CA PHE A 103 15.74 -12.34 -3.71
C PHE A 103 15.45 -12.64 -2.23
N ALA A 104 14.22 -13.00 -1.85
CA ALA A 104 13.86 -13.19 -0.43
C ALA A 104 14.75 -14.23 0.28
N ASN A 105 14.84 -15.44 -0.30
CA ASN A 105 15.62 -16.55 0.27
C ASN A 105 17.10 -16.20 0.38
N LYS A 106 17.65 -15.55 -0.64
CA LYS A 106 19.06 -15.15 -0.67
C LYS A 106 19.34 -14.09 0.38
N MET A 107 18.55 -13.02 0.44
CA MET A 107 18.68 -11.95 1.43
C MET A 107 18.63 -12.49 2.86
N ARG A 108 17.70 -13.41 3.12
CA ARG A 108 17.56 -14.08 4.41
C ARG A 108 18.76 -14.96 4.77
N SER A 109 19.28 -15.74 3.82
CA SER A 109 20.42 -16.64 4.08
C SER A 109 21.68 -15.89 4.52
N PHE A 110 21.82 -14.62 4.10
CA PHE A 110 22.93 -13.75 4.51
C PHE A 110 22.62 -12.89 5.74
N GLY A 111 21.41 -12.97 6.30
CA GLY A 111 21.01 -12.19 7.48
C GLY A 111 20.88 -10.69 7.23
N TYR A 112 20.65 -10.27 5.98
CA TYR A 112 20.45 -8.85 5.65
C TYR A 112 19.10 -8.36 6.19
N VAL A 113 19.05 -7.14 6.69
CA VAL A 113 17.85 -6.49 7.23
C VAL A 113 17.33 -5.44 6.26
N THR A 114 18.22 -4.78 5.51
CA THR A 114 17.84 -3.79 4.50
C THR A 114 18.18 -4.26 3.09
N MET A 115 17.46 -3.75 2.10
CA MET A 115 17.83 -3.97 0.69
C MET A 115 19.24 -3.47 0.38
N LEU A 116 19.71 -2.43 1.09
CA LEU A 116 20.99 -1.80 0.83
C LEU A 116 22.17 -2.55 1.45
N ASP A 117 21.95 -3.49 2.38
CA ASP A 117 23.03 -4.21 3.08
C ASP A 117 23.98 -4.97 2.13
N PRO A 118 23.52 -5.70 1.09
CA PRO A 118 24.41 -6.32 0.11
C PRO A 118 25.26 -5.28 -0.64
N LEU A 119 24.68 -4.09 -0.90
CA LEU A 119 25.36 -3.00 -1.61
C LEU A 119 26.38 -2.32 -0.71
N GLN A 120 26.07 -2.14 0.57
CA GLN A 120 27.01 -1.66 1.58
C GLN A 120 28.20 -2.60 1.72
N LYS A 121 27.96 -3.91 1.79
CA LYS A 121 29.05 -4.90 1.91
C LYS A 121 29.96 -4.93 0.67
N LYS A 122 29.40 -4.67 -0.51
CA LYS A 122 30.15 -4.72 -1.78
C LYS A 122 30.84 -3.41 -2.14
N TYR A 123 30.21 -2.27 -1.87
CA TYR A 123 30.66 -0.95 -2.34
C TYR A 123 31.07 0.01 -1.21
N GLY A 124 30.94 -0.41 0.05
CA GLY A 124 31.26 0.40 1.22
C GLY A 124 30.14 1.36 1.64
N GLU A 125 30.35 2.01 2.78
CA GLU A 125 29.34 2.85 3.43
C GLU A 125 29.01 4.12 2.64
N VAL A 126 30.01 4.72 1.99
CA VAL A 126 29.83 5.96 1.20
C VAL A 126 28.89 5.72 0.02
N MET A 127 29.09 4.63 -0.72
CA MET A 127 28.23 4.30 -1.86
C MET A 127 26.83 3.90 -1.38
N CYS A 128 26.72 3.18 -0.26
CA CYS A 128 25.42 2.87 0.35
C CYS A 128 24.64 4.15 0.70
N GLY A 129 25.30 5.13 1.33
CA GLY A 129 24.69 6.43 1.65
C GLY A 129 24.20 7.18 0.40
N LEU A 130 24.94 7.12 -0.71
CA LEU A 130 24.49 7.70 -1.98
C LEU A 130 23.27 6.97 -2.55
N LEU A 131 23.25 5.64 -2.51
CA LEU A 131 22.13 4.83 -3.00
C LEU A 131 20.88 4.93 -2.12
N PHE A 132 21.04 5.31 -0.85
CA PHE A 132 19.93 5.58 0.05
C PHE A 132 19.14 6.85 -0.35
N ILE A 133 19.78 7.86 -0.93
CA ILE A 133 19.11 9.14 -1.26
C ILE A 133 17.95 8.93 -2.24
N PRO A 134 18.11 8.27 -3.40
CA PRO A 134 16.99 7.99 -4.31
C PRO A 134 15.89 7.15 -3.64
N ALA A 135 16.26 6.16 -2.83
CA ALA A 135 15.29 5.32 -2.12
C ALA A 135 14.45 6.15 -1.14
N LEU A 136 15.09 7.02 -0.36
CA LEU A 136 14.42 7.93 0.56
C LEU A 136 13.48 8.90 -0.17
N LEU A 137 13.91 9.48 -1.28
CA LEU A 137 13.07 10.37 -2.08
C LEU A 137 11.84 9.62 -2.64
N GLY A 138 12.02 8.37 -3.09
CA GLY A 138 10.93 7.52 -3.53
C GLY A 138 9.87 7.31 -2.44
N GLU A 139 10.29 6.99 -1.22
CA GLU A 139 9.40 6.82 -0.07
C GLU A 139 8.67 8.12 0.31
N ILE A 140 9.36 9.27 0.23
CA ILE A 140 8.76 10.58 0.50
C ILE A 140 7.69 10.91 -0.55
N PHE A 141 7.98 10.72 -1.83
CA PHE A 141 7.01 10.99 -2.90
C PHE A 141 5.82 10.04 -2.86
N TRP A 142 6.04 8.76 -2.56
CA TRP A 142 4.97 7.79 -2.38
C TRP A 142 4.04 8.16 -1.21
N SER A 143 4.63 8.55 -0.07
CA SER A 143 3.89 8.99 1.11
C SER A 143 3.08 10.25 0.82
N ALA A 144 3.69 11.23 0.14
CA ALA A 144 3.02 12.46 -0.27
C ALA A 144 1.83 12.19 -1.22
N ALA A 145 2.01 11.31 -2.21
CA ALA A 145 0.94 10.91 -3.12
C ALA A 145 -0.22 10.23 -2.37
N THR A 146 0.09 9.38 -1.40
CA THR A 146 -0.92 8.69 -0.58
C THR A 146 -1.72 9.66 0.28
N LEU A 147 -1.05 10.61 0.94
CA LEU A 147 -1.70 11.65 1.74
C LEU A 147 -2.55 12.59 0.87
N SER A 148 -2.08 12.92 -0.33
CA SER A 148 -2.84 13.70 -1.31
C SER A 148 -4.11 12.97 -1.75
N ALA A 149 -4.02 11.67 -2.06
CA ALA A 149 -5.16 10.85 -2.43
C ALA A 149 -6.19 10.73 -1.28
N LEU A 150 -5.71 10.60 -0.04
CA LEU A 150 -6.56 10.61 1.16
C LEU A 150 -7.31 11.94 1.29
N GLY A 151 -6.61 13.06 1.14
CA GLY A 151 -7.19 14.40 1.19
C GLY A 151 -8.21 14.65 0.09
N ALA A 152 -7.93 14.23 -1.14
CA ALA A 152 -8.86 14.32 -2.27
C ALA A 152 -10.15 13.52 -2.02
N THR A 153 -10.02 12.32 -1.46
CA THR A 153 -11.18 11.47 -1.10
C THR A 153 -12.05 12.16 -0.04
N ILE A 154 -11.43 12.74 0.98
CA ILE A 154 -12.13 13.47 2.05
C ILE A 154 -12.79 14.74 1.51
N ALA A 155 -12.13 15.46 0.60
CA ALA A 155 -12.70 16.65 -0.04
C ALA A 155 -13.99 16.31 -0.78
N VAL A 156 -14.02 15.20 -1.51
CA VAL A 156 -15.22 14.72 -2.23
C VAL A 156 -16.33 14.29 -1.27
N VAL A 157 -15.99 13.55 -0.21
CA VAL A 157 -17.00 13.03 0.73
C VAL A 157 -17.60 14.14 1.59
N ILE A 158 -16.78 15.03 2.14
CA ILE A 158 -17.19 16.07 3.08
C ILE A 158 -17.67 17.33 2.33
N GLY A 159 -17.18 17.58 1.11
CA GLY A 159 -17.46 18.79 0.35
C GLY A 159 -16.65 20.01 0.83
N LEU A 160 -15.42 19.79 1.30
CA LEU A 160 -14.47 20.81 1.73
C LEU A 160 -13.47 21.14 0.63
N ASP A 161 -12.77 22.26 0.78
CA ASP A 161 -11.63 22.61 -0.08
C ASP A 161 -10.55 21.51 -0.02
N ASN A 162 -9.91 21.24 -1.16
CA ASN A 162 -8.90 20.19 -1.29
C ASN A 162 -7.72 20.43 -0.34
N THR A 163 -7.22 21.67 -0.28
CA THR A 163 -6.07 22.04 0.56
C THR A 163 -6.36 21.79 2.03
N THR A 164 -7.54 22.22 2.50
CA THR A 164 -7.95 21.99 3.89
C THR A 164 -8.12 20.50 4.19
N SER A 165 -8.70 19.75 3.25
CA SER A 165 -8.92 18.30 3.40
C SER A 165 -7.61 17.52 3.48
N VAL A 166 -6.61 17.85 2.67
CA VAL A 166 -5.26 17.25 2.72
C VAL A 166 -4.59 17.56 4.05
N ILE A 167 -4.60 18.82 4.51
CA ILE A 167 -3.96 19.20 5.77
C ILE A 167 -4.62 18.49 6.96
N THR A 168 -5.95 18.54 7.07
CA THR A 168 -6.66 17.92 8.19
C THR A 168 -6.49 16.41 8.21
N SER A 169 -6.58 15.74 7.05
CA SER A 169 -6.39 14.29 6.96
C SER A 169 -4.97 13.85 7.28
N THR A 170 -3.97 14.61 6.85
CA THR A 170 -2.56 14.37 7.19
C THR A 170 -2.33 14.50 8.69
N CYS A 171 -2.87 15.54 9.34
CA CYS A 171 -2.75 15.70 10.80
C CYS A 171 -3.38 14.52 11.56
N ILE A 172 -4.57 14.08 11.17
CA ILE A 172 -5.23 12.91 11.77
C ILE A 172 -4.36 11.66 11.56
N ALA A 173 -3.84 11.47 10.34
CA ALA A 173 -2.99 10.34 10.00
C ALA A 173 -1.71 10.27 10.84
N LEU A 174 -1.04 11.40 11.02
CA LEU A 174 0.15 11.51 11.85
C LEU A 174 -0.16 11.19 13.32
N ILE A 175 -1.25 11.73 13.87
CA ILE A 175 -1.65 11.51 15.27
C ILE A 175 -1.83 10.01 15.53
N TYR A 176 -2.67 9.32 14.76
CA TYR A 176 -2.91 7.89 15.05
C TYR A 176 -1.68 7.02 14.79
N THR A 177 -0.82 7.39 13.83
CA THR A 177 0.41 6.64 13.54
C THR A 177 1.40 6.73 14.70
N ILE A 178 1.56 7.91 15.30
CA ILE A 178 2.44 8.12 16.46
C ILE A 178 1.98 7.27 17.67
N PHE A 179 0.67 7.13 17.89
CA PHE A 179 0.13 6.41 19.06
C PHE A 179 -0.03 4.89 18.85
N GLY A 180 0.01 4.37 17.62
CA GLY A 180 -0.35 2.98 17.30
C GLY A 180 0.72 1.93 17.59
N GLY A 181 1.99 2.15 17.22
CA GLY A 181 3.03 1.11 17.27
C GLY A 181 2.84 -0.04 16.25
N LEU A 182 3.90 -0.78 15.93
CA LEU A 182 3.97 -1.70 14.77
C LEU A 182 2.92 -2.84 14.80
N TYR A 183 2.64 -3.40 15.98
CA TYR A 183 1.62 -4.45 16.14
C TYR A 183 0.20 -3.95 15.91
N SER A 184 -0.11 -2.72 16.35
CA SER A 184 -1.42 -2.13 16.07
C SER A 184 -1.62 -1.97 14.57
N VAL A 185 -0.57 -1.52 13.87
CA VAL A 185 -0.59 -1.27 12.42
C VAL A 185 -0.88 -2.55 11.64
N ALA A 186 -0.16 -3.65 11.91
CA ALA A 186 -0.36 -4.89 11.15
C ALA A 186 -1.80 -5.44 11.22
N TYR A 187 -2.43 -5.39 12.40
CA TYR A 187 -3.82 -5.84 12.55
C TYR A 187 -4.83 -4.84 11.98
N THR A 188 -4.58 -3.54 12.11
CA THR A 188 -5.45 -2.53 11.48
C THR A 188 -5.38 -2.61 9.96
N ASP A 189 -4.23 -2.93 9.37
CA ASP A 189 -4.04 -3.07 7.92
C ASP A 189 -4.92 -4.18 7.34
N VAL A 190 -5.04 -5.32 8.03
CA VAL A 190 -5.92 -6.42 7.60
C VAL A 190 -7.38 -5.97 7.59
N VAL A 191 -7.82 -5.27 8.65
CA VAL A 191 -9.20 -4.76 8.73
C VAL A 191 -9.46 -3.70 7.68
N GLN A 192 -8.50 -2.79 7.46
CA GLN A 192 -8.59 -1.76 6.42
C GLN A 192 -8.68 -2.37 5.03
N LEU A 193 -7.86 -3.37 4.72
CA LEU A 193 -7.91 -4.05 3.43
C LEU A 193 -9.24 -4.77 3.21
N PHE A 194 -9.80 -5.40 4.26
CA PHE A 194 -11.13 -5.99 4.20
C PHE A 194 -12.22 -4.94 3.96
N CYS A 195 -12.16 -3.80 4.66
CA CYS A 195 -13.08 -2.68 4.46
C CYS A 195 -12.99 -2.11 3.04
N ILE A 196 -11.78 -1.98 2.48
CA ILE A 196 -11.56 -1.58 1.09
C ILE A 196 -12.23 -2.57 0.14
N PHE A 197 -12.00 -3.87 0.34
CA PHE A 197 -12.59 -4.93 -0.49
C PHE A 197 -14.13 -4.85 -0.48
N VAL A 198 -14.74 -4.82 0.69
CA VAL A 198 -16.21 -4.72 0.83
C VAL A 198 -16.72 -3.39 0.26
N GLY A 199 -16.03 -2.28 0.52
CA GLY A 199 -16.41 -0.95 0.03
C GLY A 199 -16.40 -0.86 -1.51
N LEU A 200 -15.39 -1.45 -2.15
CA LEU A 200 -15.32 -1.53 -3.62
C LEU A 200 -16.45 -2.41 -4.18
N TRP A 201 -16.76 -3.54 -3.55
CA TRP A 201 -17.88 -4.38 -4.00
C TRP A 201 -19.24 -3.69 -3.82
N LEU A 202 -19.42 -2.92 -2.75
CA LEU A 202 -20.62 -2.13 -2.52
C LEU A 202 -20.74 -0.97 -3.52
N SER A 203 -19.62 -0.37 -3.96
CA SER A 203 -19.69 0.74 -4.92
C SER A 203 -20.19 0.32 -6.30
N VAL A 204 -19.98 -0.95 -6.70
CA VAL A 204 -20.42 -1.50 -7.99
C VAL A 204 -21.92 -1.34 -8.23
N PRO A 205 -22.85 -1.86 -7.39
CA PRO A 205 -24.28 -1.69 -7.62
C PRO A 205 -24.73 -0.23 -7.55
N PHE A 206 -24.14 0.60 -6.68
CA PHE A 206 -24.43 2.04 -6.64
C PHE A 206 -24.00 2.77 -7.91
N ALA A 207 -22.86 2.39 -8.48
CA ALA A 207 -22.43 2.89 -9.77
C ALA A 207 -23.36 2.41 -10.89
N MET A 208 -23.68 1.12 -10.95
CA MET A 208 -24.53 0.56 -12.02
C MET A 208 -25.97 1.10 -12.01
N THR A 209 -26.49 1.50 -10.86
CA THR A 209 -27.84 2.07 -10.70
C THR A 209 -27.90 3.58 -10.90
N ASN A 210 -26.75 4.26 -11.02
CA ASN A 210 -26.71 5.71 -11.12
C ASN A 210 -27.07 6.18 -12.55
N PRO A 211 -27.98 7.17 -12.72
CA PRO A 211 -28.39 7.66 -14.04
C PRO A 211 -27.26 8.24 -14.90
N ALA A 212 -26.14 8.64 -14.29
CA ALA A 212 -25.00 9.22 -14.97
C ALA A 212 -24.07 8.18 -15.62
N VAL A 213 -24.33 6.88 -15.43
CA VAL A 213 -23.44 5.81 -15.92
C VAL A 213 -24.13 4.97 -16.98
N HIS A 214 -23.43 4.71 -18.08
CA HIS A 214 -23.93 3.89 -19.17
C HIS A 214 -23.56 2.42 -18.98
N SER A 215 -24.32 1.52 -19.62
CA SER A 215 -24.06 0.08 -19.55
C SER A 215 -22.64 -0.26 -20.00
N ILE A 216 -21.92 -1.03 -19.18
CA ILE A 216 -20.50 -1.41 -19.36
C ILE A 216 -20.26 -2.06 -20.73
N HIS A 217 -21.24 -2.80 -21.26
CA HIS A 217 -21.16 -3.49 -22.56
C HIS A 217 -21.11 -2.52 -23.75
N ILE A 218 -21.80 -1.38 -23.68
CA ILE A 218 -21.95 -0.45 -24.81
C ILE A 218 -20.64 0.30 -25.10
N ASN A 219 -19.87 0.59 -24.06
CA ASN A 219 -18.58 1.29 -24.15
C ASN A 219 -17.35 0.37 -24.01
N SER A 220 -17.51 -0.95 -24.21
CA SER A 220 -16.44 -1.94 -24.06
C SER A 220 -15.15 -1.58 -24.80
N SER A 221 -15.25 -1.12 -26.05
CA SER A 221 -14.10 -0.67 -26.83
C SER A 221 -13.37 0.55 -26.25
N ARG A 222 -14.08 1.41 -25.49
CA ARG A 222 -13.54 2.67 -24.95
C ARG A 222 -12.80 2.49 -23.63
N TRP A 223 -13.28 1.61 -22.74
CA TRP A 223 -12.62 1.37 -21.46
C TRP A 223 -11.65 0.19 -21.48
N ILE A 224 -11.77 -0.77 -22.41
CA ILE A 224 -10.75 -1.81 -22.61
C ILE A 224 -9.45 -1.17 -23.15
N GLY A 225 -9.59 -0.13 -23.98
CA GLY A 225 -8.49 0.53 -24.66
C GLY A 225 -8.01 -0.26 -25.89
N SER A 226 -7.28 0.41 -26.77
CA SER A 226 -6.65 -0.19 -27.95
C SER A 226 -5.18 0.17 -28.00
N MET A 227 -4.30 -0.82 -28.10
CA MET A 227 -2.87 -0.60 -28.28
C MET A 227 -2.51 -0.67 -29.76
N ARG A 228 -1.77 0.33 -30.26
CA ARG A 228 -1.15 0.25 -31.58
C ARG A 228 0.10 -0.61 -31.49
N VAL A 229 0.39 -1.39 -32.54
CA VAL A 229 1.58 -2.26 -32.57
C VAL A 229 2.88 -1.48 -32.41
N SER A 230 2.91 -0.20 -32.82
CA SER A 230 4.04 0.72 -32.59
C SER A 230 4.37 0.92 -31.11
N ASP A 231 3.38 0.82 -30.25
CA ASP A 231 3.48 1.16 -28.82
C ASP A 231 3.77 -0.08 -27.98
N ALA A 232 3.83 -1.27 -28.60
CA ALA A 232 4.09 -2.54 -27.92
C ALA A 232 5.46 -2.57 -27.23
N ALA A 233 6.47 -1.90 -27.82
CA ALA A 233 7.79 -1.78 -27.20
C ALA A 233 7.73 -0.92 -25.92
N VAL A 234 7.04 0.21 -25.96
CA VAL A 234 6.83 1.10 -24.79
C VAL A 234 5.98 0.40 -23.73
N TYR A 235 4.99 -0.36 -24.16
CA TYR A 235 4.16 -1.17 -23.27
C TYR A 235 5.01 -2.19 -22.49
N LEU A 236 5.86 -2.94 -23.20
CA LEU A 236 6.75 -3.91 -22.59
C LEU A 236 7.78 -3.25 -21.67
N ASP A 237 8.35 -2.11 -22.10
CA ASP A 237 9.30 -1.34 -21.30
C ASP A 237 8.67 -0.87 -19.98
N ASN A 238 7.47 -0.29 -20.02
CA ASN A 238 6.72 0.08 -18.81
C ASN A 238 6.42 -1.13 -17.92
N MET A 239 6.08 -2.27 -18.52
CA MET A 239 5.78 -3.49 -17.75
C MET A 239 7.03 -4.03 -17.05
N LEU A 240 8.17 -4.01 -17.73
CA LEU A 240 9.47 -4.37 -17.17
C LEU A 240 9.90 -3.37 -16.10
N MET A 241 9.69 -2.07 -16.32
CA MET A 241 9.97 -1.02 -15.34
C MET A 241 9.15 -1.23 -14.06
N LEU A 242 7.85 -1.50 -14.17
CA LEU A 242 6.99 -1.77 -13.01
C LEU A 242 7.39 -3.07 -12.30
N THR A 243 7.70 -4.11 -13.05
CA THR A 243 8.06 -5.43 -12.50
C THR A 243 9.43 -5.41 -11.83
N LEU A 244 10.46 -4.91 -12.50
CA LEU A 244 11.84 -4.90 -11.99
C LEU A 244 12.09 -3.72 -11.06
N GLY A 245 11.48 -2.57 -11.32
CA GLY A 245 11.56 -1.38 -10.46
C GLY A 245 10.77 -1.52 -9.15
N GLY A 246 9.78 -2.42 -9.09
CA GLY A 246 9.08 -2.76 -7.84
C GLY A 246 9.85 -3.71 -6.92
N VAL A 247 10.83 -4.46 -7.44
CA VAL A 247 11.67 -5.37 -6.63
C VAL A 247 12.52 -4.61 -5.59
N PRO A 248 13.22 -3.52 -5.93
CA PRO A 248 14.09 -2.82 -4.99
C PRO A 248 13.34 -1.93 -3.98
N TRP A 249 12.08 -2.21 -3.66
CA TRP A 249 11.37 -1.41 -2.68
C TRP A 249 11.63 -1.92 -1.26
N GLN A 250 12.00 -1.03 -0.35
CA GLN A 250 12.43 -1.41 1.00
C GLN A 250 11.32 -2.13 1.79
N VAL A 251 10.06 -1.71 1.61
CA VAL A 251 8.88 -2.33 2.22
C VAL A 251 8.80 -3.83 1.94
N TYR A 252 9.17 -4.23 0.72
CA TYR A 252 9.16 -5.63 0.31
C TYR A 252 10.16 -6.47 1.14
N PHE A 253 11.39 -5.99 1.34
CA PHE A 253 12.41 -6.71 2.11
C PHE A 253 12.18 -6.63 3.61
N GLN A 254 11.66 -5.51 4.12
CA GLN A 254 11.28 -5.39 5.53
C GLN A 254 10.25 -6.43 5.92
N VAL A 255 9.25 -6.70 5.08
CA VAL A 255 8.28 -7.74 5.40
C VAL A 255 8.85 -9.14 5.11
N SER A 256 9.45 -9.36 3.93
CA SER A 256 9.91 -10.68 3.47
C SER A 256 11.08 -11.27 4.28
N VAL A 257 11.94 -10.40 4.82
CA VAL A 257 13.16 -10.81 5.53
C VAL A 257 13.00 -10.76 7.05
N ILE A 258 12.21 -9.82 7.58
CA ILE A 258 11.99 -9.66 9.03
C ILE A 258 10.86 -10.58 9.52
N LYS A 259 9.79 -10.78 8.75
CA LYS A 259 8.68 -11.67 9.13
C LYS A 259 8.96 -13.07 8.60
N SER A 260 8.71 -14.11 9.39
CA SER A 260 8.94 -15.52 9.02
C SER A 260 8.17 -15.93 7.77
N PHE A 261 8.73 -15.72 6.58
CA PHE A 261 8.27 -16.39 5.37
C PHE A 261 8.87 -17.79 5.37
N ALA A 262 8.07 -18.78 5.76
CA ALA A 262 8.33 -20.17 5.46
C ALA A 262 7.68 -20.47 4.11
N ILE A 263 8.50 -20.44 3.06
CA ILE A 263 8.29 -21.26 1.87
C ILE A 263 9.45 -22.25 1.85
#